data_AF-A0A1X9LPA1-F1
#
_entry.id   AF-A0A1X9LPA1-F1
#
_cell.length_a   1.000
_cell.length_b   1.000
_cell.length_c   1.000
_cell.angle_alpha   90.00
_cell.angle_beta   90.00
_cell.angle_gamma   90.00
#
_symmetry.space_group_name_H-M   'P 1'
#
loop_
_entity.id
_entity.type
_entity.pdbx_description
1 polymer ?
#
loop_
_entity_poly.entity_id
_entity_poly.type
_entity_poly.pdbx_seq_one_letter_code
_entity_poly.pdbx_strand_id
1 'polypeptide(L)'
;MDMSLSSTGEQGARRRTLLIWGGIGALLLVAFGASVGAMARETYSPEAFVREYLDALARHDVDAALGMPGVVLTSSDEPGTGAAALLQADALGTLTDVSLVSDAQIAPDRYRLVFSYSLVGSDRHVTDGRSEFDVVRTGSSALVFPTWAFAKSPIASATITVAHAASFTAGAAEVETADPSAFHASGSYEVLVPGMYVLSHSGDFLGAKSIGMAATAPLSSISAIVDVQPKLALVNAVQDSVDTFLDACAAQTVLYPPGCPFGLAVDNRITSSPQWSIEQYPTVSIIAGQSSWVVPSSSGSAHVTVGERSLFDGSETTVDESVPFTVTFTLTIQPDGTVTFAQR
;
A
#
# COMPACT_ATOMS: atom_id res chain seq x y z
N MET A 1 -19.84 32.98 -97.87
CA MET A 1 -19.62 31.58 -98.25
C MET A 1 -18.12 31.34 -98.20
N ASP A 2 -17.53 30.55 -97.32
CA ASP A 2 -18.05 29.76 -96.22
C ASP A 2 -16.97 29.62 -95.17
N MET A 3 -17.45 29.47 -93.93
CA MET A 3 -16.68 29.30 -92.70
C MET A 3 -16.71 27.82 -92.32
N SER A 4 -15.75 27.41 -91.50
CA SER A 4 -15.72 26.16 -90.70
C SER A 4 -15.30 24.87 -91.42
N LEU A 5 -14.15 24.31 -90.99
CA LEU A 5 -14.06 22.99 -90.36
C LEU A 5 -12.59 22.69 -89.99
N SER A 6 -12.22 23.00 -88.75
CA SER A 6 -10.98 22.56 -88.10
C SER A 6 -11.24 22.43 -86.60
N SER A 7 -11.96 21.39 -86.16
CA SER A 7 -12.16 21.14 -84.72
C SER A 7 -12.13 19.66 -84.30
N THR A 8 -11.80 18.74 -85.22
CA THR A 8 -11.89 17.29 -84.96
C THR A 8 -10.62 16.67 -84.35
N GLY A 9 -9.47 17.37 -84.39
CA GLY A 9 -8.19 16.87 -83.84
C GLY A 9 -7.98 17.11 -82.33
N GLU A 10 -8.52 18.21 -81.78
CA GLU A 10 -8.30 18.59 -80.38
C GLU A 10 -9.08 17.73 -79.36
N GLN A 11 -10.24 17.19 -79.76
CA GLN A 11 -11.09 16.42 -78.83
C GLN A 11 -10.49 15.05 -78.47
N GLY A 12 -9.84 14.37 -79.41
CA GLY A 12 -9.19 13.07 -79.16
C GLY A 12 -7.94 13.19 -78.27
N ALA A 13 -7.17 14.27 -78.46
CA ALA A 13 -6.00 14.57 -77.63
C ALA A 13 -6.41 14.89 -76.18
N ARG A 14 -7.40 15.78 -75.97
CA ARG A 14 -7.90 16.14 -74.63
C ARG A 14 -8.46 14.93 -73.87
N ARG A 15 -9.16 14.02 -74.55
CA ARG A 15 -9.71 12.80 -73.92
C ARG A 15 -8.63 11.81 -73.49
N ARG A 16 -7.57 11.65 -74.28
CA ARG A 16 -6.37 10.86 -73.90
C ARG A 16 -5.63 11.49 -72.72
N THR A 17 -5.46 12.81 -72.73
CA THR A 17 -4.80 13.54 -71.64
C THR A 17 -5.59 13.39 -70.33
N LEU A 18 -6.92 13.54 -70.36
CA LEU A 18 -7.78 13.33 -69.19
C LEU A 18 -7.73 11.89 -68.65
N LEU A 19 -7.65 10.88 -69.52
CA LEU A 19 -7.50 9.48 -69.10
C LEU A 19 -6.12 9.21 -68.49
N ILE A 20 -5.05 9.78 -69.04
CA ILE A 20 -3.69 9.63 -68.51
C ILE A 20 -3.58 10.34 -67.14
N TRP A 21 -4.06 11.57 -67.03
CA TRP A 21 -4.05 12.31 -65.76
C TRP A 21 -5.00 11.72 -64.72
N GLY A 22 -6.17 11.21 -65.14
CA GLY A 22 -7.07 10.46 -64.25
C GLY A 22 -6.46 9.15 -63.74
N GLY A 23 -5.74 8.43 -64.61
CA GLY A 23 -4.99 7.23 -64.23
C GLY A 23 -3.84 7.53 -63.28
N ILE A 24 -3.06 8.59 -63.54
CA ILE A 24 -1.99 9.05 -62.65
C ILE A 24 -2.56 9.49 -61.30
N GLY A 25 -3.68 10.24 -61.30
CA GLY A 25 -4.37 10.64 -60.07
C GLY A 25 -4.87 9.45 -59.26
N ALA A 26 -5.48 8.46 -59.90
CA ALA A 26 -5.91 7.23 -59.24
C ALA A 26 -4.70 6.44 -58.68
N LEU A 27 -3.61 6.33 -59.43
CA LEU A 27 -2.39 5.65 -58.98
C LEU A 27 -1.74 6.36 -57.79
N LEU A 28 -1.70 7.69 -57.79
CA LEU A 28 -1.22 8.49 -56.66
C LEU A 28 -2.11 8.31 -55.43
N LEU A 29 -3.44 8.26 -55.58
CA LEU A 29 -4.37 7.99 -54.48
C LEU A 29 -4.20 6.57 -53.91
N VAL A 30 -3.96 5.57 -54.75
CA VAL A 30 -3.68 4.20 -54.30
C VAL A 30 -2.32 4.13 -53.59
N ALA A 31 -1.28 4.75 -54.13
CA ALA A 31 0.04 4.80 -53.50
C ALA A 31 0.00 5.57 -52.16
N PHE A 32 -0.73 6.68 -52.11
CA PHE A 32 -0.98 7.44 -50.88
C PHE A 32 -1.74 6.57 -49.87
N GLY A 33 -2.84 5.92 -50.27
CA GLY A 33 -3.60 5.01 -49.43
C GLY A 33 -2.77 3.81 -48.93
N ALA A 34 -1.87 3.28 -49.74
CA ALA A 34 -0.94 2.22 -49.33
C ALA A 34 0.10 2.73 -48.32
N SER A 35 0.65 3.93 -48.52
CA SER A 35 1.59 4.55 -47.59
C SER A 35 0.95 4.91 -46.25
N VAL A 36 -0.25 5.50 -46.27
CA VAL A 36 -1.06 5.78 -45.08
C VAL A 36 -1.45 4.47 -44.40
N GLY A 37 -1.82 3.43 -45.16
CA GLY A 37 -2.16 2.11 -44.63
C GLY A 37 -0.96 1.40 -43.99
N ALA A 38 0.26 1.58 -44.51
CA ALA A 38 1.48 1.03 -43.90
C ALA A 38 1.83 1.75 -42.58
N MET A 39 1.81 3.09 -42.59
CA MET A 39 2.06 3.91 -41.40
C MET A 39 0.99 3.73 -40.31
N ALA A 40 -0.27 3.55 -40.73
CA ALA A 40 -1.37 3.19 -39.85
C ALA A 40 -1.15 1.84 -39.17
N ARG A 41 -0.54 0.86 -39.84
CA ARG A 41 -0.26 -0.45 -39.23
C ARG A 41 0.85 -0.38 -38.19
N GLU A 42 1.83 0.50 -38.36
CA GLU A 42 2.89 0.72 -37.37
C GLU A 42 2.34 1.46 -36.14
N THR A 43 1.55 2.52 -36.37
CA THR A 43 1.02 3.38 -35.31
C THR A 43 -0.15 2.75 -34.55
N TYR A 44 -0.97 1.93 -35.23
CA TYR A 44 -2.13 1.22 -34.66
C TYR A 44 -1.85 -0.29 -34.59
N SER A 45 -0.64 -0.63 -34.16
CA SER A 45 -0.20 -2.00 -33.89
C SER A 45 -0.68 -2.47 -32.50
N PRO A 46 -0.76 -3.79 -32.25
CA PRO A 46 -1.00 -4.29 -30.90
C PRO A 46 0.12 -3.88 -29.93
N GLU A 47 1.36 -3.71 -30.42
CA GLU A 47 2.48 -3.17 -29.63
C GLU A 47 2.20 -1.74 -29.18
N ALA A 48 1.86 -0.84 -30.12
CA ALA A 48 1.59 0.55 -29.81
C ALA A 48 0.46 0.70 -28.77
N PHE A 49 -0.56 -0.16 -28.85
CA PHE A 49 -1.65 -0.19 -27.87
C PHE A 49 -1.16 -0.54 -26.46
N VAL A 50 -0.36 -1.61 -26.29
CA VAL A 50 0.17 -1.97 -24.96
C VAL A 50 1.19 -0.94 -24.48
N ARG A 51 2.01 -0.38 -25.38
CA ARG A 51 2.97 0.67 -25.05
C ARG A 51 2.29 1.92 -24.52
N GLU A 52 1.17 2.35 -25.11
CA GLU A 52 0.40 3.49 -24.60
C GLU A 52 -0.07 3.26 -23.15
N TYR A 53 -0.53 2.04 -22.84
CA TYR A 53 -0.89 1.66 -21.48
C TYR A 53 0.32 1.72 -20.53
N LEU A 54 1.47 1.16 -20.92
CA LEU A 54 2.68 1.19 -20.11
C LEU A 54 3.23 2.62 -19.94
N ASP A 55 3.11 3.45 -20.96
CA ASP A 55 3.52 4.86 -20.90
C ASP A 55 2.59 5.67 -19.98
N ALA A 56 1.29 5.36 -19.93
CA ALA A 56 0.36 5.93 -18.95
C ALA A 56 0.80 5.56 -17.52
N LEU A 57 1.12 4.30 -17.26
CA LEU A 57 1.67 3.86 -15.97
C LEU A 57 2.99 4.57 -15.62
N ALA A 58 3.92 4.70 -16.57
CA ALA A 58 5.19 5.38 -16.36
C ALA A 58 5.02 6.88 -16.02
N ARG A 59 3.94 7.52 -16.49
CA ARG A 59 3.56 8.90 -16.15
C ARG A 59 2.70 9.00 -14.88
N HIS A 60 2.39 7.88 -14.22
CA HIS A 60 1.40 7.78 -13.13
C HIS A 60 0.00 8.29 -13.53
N ASP A 61 -0.34 8.21 -14.81
CA ASP A 61 -1.66 8.59 -15.35
C ASP A 61 -2.62 7.39 -15.25
N VAL A 62 -3.13 7.19 -14.04
CA VAL A 62 -4.02 6.07 -13.71
C VAL A 62 -5.33 6.14 -14.49
N ASP A 63 -5.89 7.33 -14.68
CA ASP A 63 -7.14 7.51 -15.42
C ASP A 63 -6.99 7.10 -16.89
N ALA A 64 -5.87 7.48 -17.53
CA ALA A 64 -5.58 7.03 -18.89
C ALA A 64 -5.41 5.50 -18.96
N ALA A 65 -4.70 4.90 -17.99
CA ALA A 65 -4.50 3.46 -17.93
C ALA A 65 -5.82 2.70 -17.73
N LEU A 66 -6.69 3.16 -16.83
CA LEU A 66 -8.02 2.57 -16.57
C LEU A 66 -9.00 2.78 -17.73
N GLY A 67 -8.85 3.88 -18.48
CA GLY A 67 -9.64 4.18 -19.68
C GLY A 67 -9.29 3.32 -20.89
N MET A 68 -8.21 2.54 -20.84
CA MET A 68 -7.79 1.71 -21.96
C MET A 68 -8.79 0.57 -22.25
N PRO A 69 -9.16 0.33 -23.52
CA PRO A 69 -10.08 -0.74 -23.89
C PRO A 69 -9.69 -2.12 -23.34
N GLY A 70 -10.61 -2.76 -22.62
CA GLY A 70 -10.40 -4.08 -22.01
C GLY A 70 -9.77 -4.04 -20.62
N VAL A 71 -9.45 -2.86 -20.08
CA VAL A 71 -9.20 -2.68 -18.65
C VAL A 71 -10.55 -2.63 -17.94
N VAL A 72 -10.79 -3.61 -17.08
CA VAL A 72 -12.05 -3.78 -16.36
C VAL A 72 -11.73 -4.11 -14.91
N LEU A 73 -12.35 -3.36 -14.01
CA LEU A 73 -12.31 -3.58 -12.57
C LEU A 73 -13.32 -4.67 -12.18
N THR A 74 -12.96 -5.45 -11.17
CA THR A 74 -13.83 -6.44 -10.56
C THR A 74 -14.73 -5.80 -9.50
N SER A 75 -14.26 -4.75 -8.83
CA SER A 75 -15.07 -3.94 -7.92
C SER A 75 -15.88 -2.89 -8.67
N SER A 76 -16.91 -2.38 -8.02
CA SER A 76 -17.67 -1.20 -8.46
C SER A 76 -17.24 0.07 -7.74
N ASP A 77 -16.12 0.02 -7.03
CA ASP A 77 -15.60 1.15 -6.25
C ASP A 77 -14.94 2.17 -7.18
N GLU A 78 -15.04 3.45 -6.83
CA GLU A 78 -14.35 4.51 -7.54
C GLU A 78 -12.82 4.38 -7.30
N PRO A 79 -11.96 4.65 -8.30
CA PRO A 79 -10.51 4.65 -8.13
C PRO A 79 -10.07 5.49 -6.92
N GLY A 80 -9.21 4.91 -6.07
CA GLY A 80 -8.79 5.53 -4.80
C GLY A 80 -9.72 5.25 -3.61
N THR A 81 -10.77 4.44 -3.76
CA THR A 81 -11.69 4.07 -2.67
C THR A 81 -11.89 2.56 -2.56
N GLY A 82 -12.24 2.07 -1.37
CA GLY A 82 -12.63 0.67 -1.16
C GLY A 82 -11.60 -0.35 -1.68
N ALA A 83 -12.05 -1.31 -2.48
CA ALA A 83 -11.17 -2.28 -3.14
C ALA A 83 -10.30 -1.64 -4.23
N ALA A 84 -10.71 -0.50 -4.80
CA ALA A 84 -9.96 0.28 -5.77
C ALA A 84 -8.99 1.30 -5.13
N ALA A 85 -8.75 1.24 -3.81
CA ALA A 85 -7.92 2.21 -3.09
C ALA A 85 -6.47 2.35 -3.58
N LEU A 86 -5.93 1.31 -4.22
CA LEU A 86 -4.57 1.34 -4.79
C LEU A 86 -4.51 1.79 -6.26
N LEU A 87 -5.67 2.08 -6.86
CA LEU A 87 -5.78 2.59 -8.22
C LEU A 87 -5.69 4.11 -8.21
N GLN A 88 -4.54 4.64 -7.82
CA GLN A 88 -4.24 6.07 -7.80
C GLN A 88 -2.74 6.32 -7.97
N ALA A 89 -2.39 7.51 -8.47
CA ALA A 89 -1.01 7.87 -8.79
C ALA A 89 -0.06 7.74 -7.59
N ASP A 90 -0.51 8.19 -6.41
CA ASP A 90 0.29 8.21 -5.18
C ASP A 90 0.62 6.80 -4.64
N ALA A 91 -0.17 5.79 -5.03
CA ALA A 91 0.06 4.40 -4.63
C ALA A 91 1.10 3.68 -5.51
N LEU A 92 1.36 4.20 -6.71
CA LEU A 92 2.21 3.57 -7.71
C LEU A 92 3.67 3.98 -7.57
N GLY A 93 4.55 2.99 -7.67
CA GLY A 93 5.96 3.17 -7.96
C GLY A 93 6.19 3.52 -9.44
N THR A 94 7.43 3.87 -9.77
CA THR A 94 7.80 4.31 -11.12
C THR A 94 8.12 3.11 -12.02
N LEU A 95 7.60 3.14 -13.25
CA LEU A 95 7.90 2.19 -14.31
C LEU A 95 8.93 2.79 -15.27
N THR A 96 10.02 2.06 -15.53
CA THR A 96 11.13 2.50 -16.39
C THR A 96 11.62 1.38 -17.30
N ASP A 97 12.51 1.71 -18.25
CA ASP A 97 13.22 0.75 -19.11
C ASP A 97 12.31 -0.23 -19.88
N VAL A 98 11.13 0.26 -20.27
CA VAL A 98 10.11 -0.52 -20.97
C VAL A 98 10.58 -0.91 -22.37
N SER A 99 10.69 -2.22 -22.59
CA SER A 99 11.18 -2.81 -23.85
C SER A 99 10.35 -4.01 -24.27
N LEU A 100 10.04 -4.10 -25.57
CA LEU A 100 9.36 -5.26 -26.13
C LEU A 100 10.34 -6.43 -26.22
N VAL A 101 9.95 -7.57 -25.65
CA VAL A 101 10.72 -8.82 -25.70
C VAL A 101 10.18 -9.75 -26.78
N SER A 102 8.86 -9.83 -26.93
CA SER A 102 8.20 -10.72 -27.90
C SER A 102 6.86 -10.15 -28.33
N ASP A 103 6.55 -10.31 -29.62
CA ASP A 103 5.21 -10.15 -30.19
C ASP A 103 4.90 -11.42 -30.99
N ALA A 104 3.89 -12.17 -30.53
CA ALA A 104 3.47 -13.41 -31.15
C ALA A 104 1.97 -13.41 -31.41
N GLN A 105 1.58 -13.65 -32.67
CA GLN A 105 0.20 -13.95 -33.01
C GLN A 105 -0.15 -15.36 -32.52
N ILE A 106 -1.10 -15.47 -31.61
CA ILE A 106 -1.49 -16.75 -30.96
C ILE A 106 -2.84 -17.27 -31.45
N ALA A 107 -3.67 -16.42 -32.05
CA ALA A 107 -4.87 -16.79 -32.78
C ALA A 107 -5.18 -15.71 -33.84
N PRO A 108 -6.13 -15.94 -34.78
CA PRO A 108 -6.59 -14.89 -35.67
C PRO A 108 -6.99 -13.65 -34.87
N ASP A 109 -6.42 -12.50 -35.23
CA ASP A 109 -6.67 -11.21 -34.56
C ASP A 109 -6.35 -11.13 -33.06
N ARG A 110 -5.60 -12.11 -32.52
CA ARG A 110 -5.15 -12.16 -31.12
C ARG A 110 -3.64 -12.28 -31.01
N TYR A 111 -3.05 -11.36 -30.26
CA TYR A 111 -1.60 -11.23 -30.11
C TYR A 111 -1.23 -11.33 -28.64
N ARG A 112 -0.07 -11.93 -28.37
CA ARG A 112 0.58 -11.95 -27.07
C ARG A 112 1.85 -11.15 -27.15
N LEU A 113 1.92 -10.12 -26.31
CA LEU A 113 3.07 -9.24 -26.19
C LEU A 113 3.73 -9.47 -24.84
N VAL A 114 5.05 -9.55 -24.84
CA VAL A 114 5.86 -9.67 -23.63
C VAL A 114 6.73 -8.43 -23.55
N PHE A 115 6.59 -7.68 -22.47
CA PHE A 115 7.42 -6.52 -22.18
C PHE A 115 8.31 -6.78 -20.98
N SER A 116 9.56 -6.32 -21.03
CA SER A 116 10.45 -6.17 -19.88
C SER A 116 10.49 -4.72 -19.44
N TYR A 117 10.71 -4.51 -18.15
CA TYR A 117 10.75 -3.19 -17.52
C TYR A 117 11.44 -3.27 -16.17
N SER A 118 11.77 -2.12 -15.60
CA SER A 118 12.26 -1.96 -14.24
C SER A 118 11.25 -1.17 -13.40
N LEU A 119 10.87 -1.75 -12.26
CA LEU A 119 9.95 -1.19 -11.28
C LEU A 119 10.75 -0.55 -10.15
N VAL A 120 10.54 0.73 -9.90
CA VAL A 120 11.21 1.48 -8.84
C VAL A 120 10.21 1.84 -7.75
N GLY A 121 10.42 1.30 -6.55
CA GLY A 121 9.61 1.64 -5.38
C GLY A 121 9.91 3.03 -4.83
N SER A 122 9.01 3.57 -4.01
CA SER A 122 9.24 4.84 -3.28
C SER A 122 10.40 4.74 -2.28
N ASP A 123 10.76 3.53 -1.86
CA ASP A 123 11.96 3.21 -1.07
C ASP A 123 13.26 3.15 -1.91
N ARG A 124 13.17 3.44 -3.22
CA ARG A 124 14.24 3.36 -4.22
C ARG A 124 14.74 1.95 -4.52
N HIS A 125 14.03 0.91 -4.08
CA HIS A 125 14.34 -0.44 -4.50
C HIS A 125 13.93 -0.65 -5.95
N VAL A 126 14.81 -1.28 -6.74
CA VAL A 126 14.57 -1.56 -8.16
C VAL A 126 14.36 -3.05 -8.36
N THR A 127 13.25 -3.42 -8.99
CA THR A 127 12.88 -4.80 -9.31
C THR A 127 12.65 -4.92 -10.81
N ASP A 128 13.44 -5.74 -11.48
CA ASP A 128 13.21 -6.05 -12.89
C ASP A 128 12.08 -7.06 -13.06
N GLY A 129 11.22 -6.83 -14.04
CA GLY A 129 10.03 -7.63 -14.28
C GLY A 129 9.75 -7.88 -15.75
N ARG A 130 8.85 -8.83 -15.98
CA ARG A 130 8.25 -9.07 -17.30
C ARG A 130 6.76 -9.31 -17.12
N SER A 131 5.98 -8.77 -18.05
CA SER A 131 4.53 -8.99 -18.11
C SER A 131 4.13 -9.45 -19.49
N GLU A 132 3.13 -10.34 -19.51
CA GLU A 132 2.49 -10.81 -20.73
C GLU A 132 1.12 -10.15 -20.88
N PHE A 133 0.86 -9.60 -22.05
CA PHE A 133 -0.40 -8.96 -22.41
C PHE A 133 -1.00 -9.68 -23.61
N ASP A 134 -2.19 -10.22 -23.42
CA ASP A 134 -2.99 -10.73 -24.52
C ASP A 134 -3.93 -9.62 -25.01
N VAL A 135 -3.85 -9.26 -26.29
CA VAL A 135 -4.71 -8.25 -26.92
C VAL A 135 -5.47 -8.83 -28.09
N VAL A 136 -6.67 -8.31 -28.34
CA VAL A 136 -7.54 -8.72 -29.44
C VAL A 136 -7.97 -7.51 -30.25
N ARG A 137 -8.04 -7.67 -31.57
CA ARG A 137 -8.61 -6.64 -32.45
C ARG A 137 -10.13 -6.59 -32.25
N THR A 138 -10.65 -5.41 -31.94
CA THR A 138 -12.09 -5.19 -31.72
C THR A 138 -12.81 -4.58 -32.92
N GLY A 139 -12.06 -4.09 -33.92
CA GLY A 139 -12.62 -3.49 -35.12
C GLY A 139 -11.64 -2.57 -35.83
N SER A 140 -12.19 -1.48 -36.38
CA SER A 140 -11.42 -0.40 -37.00
C SER A 140 -12.09 0.96 -36.82
N SER A 141 -11.33 1.97 -36.38
CA SER A 141 -11.75 3.37 -36.40
C SER A 141 -11.46 4.00 -37.76
N ALA A 142 -12.33 4.94 -38.18
CA ALA A 142 -12.30 5.60 -39.49
C ALA A 142 -12.06 4.64 -40.68
N LEU A 143 -12.66 3.44 -40.63
CA LEU A 143 -12.56 2.33 -41.59
C LEU A 143 -11.18 1.67 -41.79
N VAL A 144 -10.07 2.33 -41.46
CA VAL A 144 -8.73 1.87 -41.82
C VAL A 144 -7.79 1.63 -40.63
N PHE A 145 -8.10 2.18 -39.45
CA PHE A 145 -7.22 2.08 -38.29
C PHE A 145 -7.69 0.97 -37.35
N PRO A 146 -6.92 -0.10 -37.16
CA PRO A 146 -7.24 -1.15 -36.20
C PRO A 146 -7.55 -0.60 -34.80
N THR A 147 -8.59 -1.13 -34.16
CA THR A 147 -8.82 -0.92 -32.73
C THR A 147 -8.50 -2.19 -31.97
N TRP A 148 -7.87 -2.02 -30.81
CA TRP A 148 -7.40 -3.09 -29.95
C TRP A 148 -8.04 -2.98 -28.57
N ALA A 149 -8.13 -4.10 -27.88
CA ALA A 149 -8.46 -4.16 -26.47
C ALA A 149 -7.68 -5.28 -25.79
N PHE A 150 -7.47 -5.14 -24.48
CA PHE A 150 -6.96 -6.24 -23.67
C PHE A 150 -7.96 -7.39 -23.67
N ALA A 151 -7.49 -8.59 -24.04
CA ALA A 151 -8.28 -9.81 -23.95
C ALA A 151 -8.39 -10.31 -22.49
N LYS A 152 -7.44 -9.92 -21.64
CA LYS A 152 -7.47 -10.11 -20.18
C LYS A 152 -7.15 -8.77 -19.54
N SER A 153 -8.00 -8.31 -18.63
CA SER A 153 -7.79 -7.05 -17.91
C SER A 153 -6.41 -7.06 -17.23
N PRO A 154 -5.55 -6.03 -17.43
CA PRO A 154 -4.25 -5.89 -16.78
C PRO A 154 -4.40 -5.41 -15.33
N ILE A 155 -5.32 -6.05 -14.60
CA ILE A 155 -5.60 -5.83 -13.19
C ILE A 155 -5.28 -7.14 -12.45
N ALA A 156 -4.62 -7.03 -11.32
CA ALA A 156 -4.40 -8.11 -10.37
C ALA A 156 -5.10 -7.81 -9.05
N SER A 157 -5.27 -8.84 -8.22
CA SER A 157 -5.81 -8.72 -6.87
C SER A 157 -4.66 -8.82 -5.85
N ALA A 158 -4.63 -7.88 -4.91
CA ALA A 158 -3.66 -7.81 -3.84
C ALA A 158 -4.37 -7.98 -2.48
N THR A 159 -4.07 -9.06 -1.78
CA THR A 159 -4.53 -9.26 -0.40
C THR A 159 -3.50 -8.64 0.55
N ILE A 160 -3.88 -7.56 1.23
CA ILE A 160 -3.01 -6.87 2.18
C ILE A 160 -3.52 -7.14 3.58
N THR A 161 -2.63 -7.68 4.42
CA THR A 161 -2.88 -7.84 5.86
C THR A 161 -2.08 -6.79 6.61
N VAL A 162 -2.77 -5.98 7.42
CA VAL A 162 -2.17 -5.00 8.31
C VAL A 162 -2.24 -5.57 9.73
N ALA A 163 -1.10 -5.95 10.28
CA ALA A 163 -1.03 -6.45 11.64
C ALA A 163 -0.88 -5.28 12.62
N HIS A 164 -1.70 -5.27 13.68
CA HIS A 164 -1.67 -4.31 14.79
C HIS A 164 -2.03 -2.86 14.44
N ALA A 165 -2.69 -2.65 13.30
CA ALA A 165 -3.27 -1.38 12.88
C ALA A 165 -4.43 -1.59 11.89
N ALA A 166 -5.21 -0.54 11.69
CA ALA A 166 -6.34 -0.52 10.76
C ALA A 166 -6.07 0.29 9.48
N SER A 167 -4.85 0.82 9.30
CA SER A 167 -4.46 1.62 8.15
C SER A 167 -3.02 1.35 7.73
N PHE A 168 -2.73 1.62 6.47
CA PHE A 168 -1.39 1.53 5.90
C PHE A 168 -1.18 2.61 4.84
N THR A 169 0.07 2.81 4.46
CA THR A 169 0.45 3.72 3.37
C THR A 169 0.97 2.89 2.20
N ALA A 170 0.49 3.14 0.99
CA ALA A 170 1.06 2.62 -0.25
C ALA A 170 1.71 3.79 -1.00
N GLY A 171 3.03 3.79 -1.16
CA GLY A 171 3.73 4.95 -1.73
C GLY A 171 3.52 6.19 -0.86
N ALA A 172 2.78 7.16 -1.39
CA ALA A 172 2.32 8.37 -0.68
C ALA A 172 0.81 8.33 -0.35
N ALA A 173 0.06 7.33 -0.83
CA ALA A 173 -1.36 7.19 -0.56
C ALA A 173 -1.62 6.56 0.81
N GLU A 174 -2.43 7.21 1.64
CA GLU A 174 -2.96 6.63 2.87
C GLU A 174 -4.22 5.81 2.58
N VAL A 175 -4.25 4.57 3.07
CA VAL A 175 -5.36 3.64 2.85
C VAL A 175 -5.86 3.13 4.19
N GLU A 176 -7.10 3.46 4.48
CA GLU A 176 -7.86 2.89 5.58
C GLU A 176 -8.41 1.52 5.17
N THR A 177 -8.37 0.56 6.09
CA THR A 177 -9.03 -0.73 5.87
C THR A 177 -10.53 -0.63 6.16
N ALA A 178 -11.29 -1.66 5.79
CA ALA A 178 -12.75 -1.64 5.94
C ALA A 178 -13.23 -1.52 7.41
N ASP A 179 -12.41 -1.98 8.37
CA ASP A 179 -12.70 -1.86 9.80
C ASP A 179 -11.62 -0.98 10.46
N PRO A 180 -11.91 0.30 10.73
CA PRO A 180 -10.96 1.24 11.33
C PRO A 180 -10.63 0.90 12.80
N SER A 181 -11.35 -0.05 13.41
CA SER A 181 -11.13 -0.49 14.79
C SER A 181 -10.40 -1.83 14.90
N ALA A 182 -10.12 -2.48 13.76
CA ALA A 182 -9.48 -3.79 13.76
C ALA A 182 -8.03 -3.70 14.25
N PHE A 183 -7.69 -4.55 15.22
CA PHE A 183 -6.30 -4.77 15.63
C PHE A 183 -5.54 -5.62 14.60
N HIS A 184 -6.24 -6.40 13.77
CA HIS A 184 -5.67 -7.09 12.62
C HIS A 184 -6.63 -6.91 11.46
N ALA A 185 -6.25 -6.09 10.50
CA ALA A 185 -7.08 -5.82 9.33
C ALA A 185 -6.57 -6.62 8.12
N SER A 186 -7.51 -7.04 7.27
CA SER A 186 -7.18 -7.67 5.99
C SER A 186 -8.16 -7.20 4.94
N GLY A 187 -7.63 -6.83 3.77
CA GLY A 187 -8.41 -6.32 2.65
C GLY A 187 -7.91 -6.91 1.33
N SER A 188 -8.83 -7.01 0.36
CA SER A 188 -8.50 -7.32 -1.03
C SER A 188 -8.60 -6.03 -1.84
N TYR A 189 -7.52 -5.70 -2.55
CA TYR A 189 -7.39 -4.49 -3.34
C TYR A 189 -7.10 -4.83 -4.80
N GLU A 190 -7.49 -3.96 -5.72
CA GLU A 190 -7.18 -4.06 -7.13
C GLU A 190 -5.94 -3.23 -7.47
N VAL A 191 -5.06 -3.80 -8.28
CA VAL A 191 -3.78 -3.19 -8.66
C VAL A 191 -3.53 -3.30 -10.16
N LEU A 192 -2.87 -2.29 -10.73
CA LEU A 192 -2.47 -2.25 -12.14
C LEU A 192 -1.25 -3.14 -12.39
N VAL A 193 -1.17 -3.71 -13.59
CA VAL A 193 -0.09 -4.60 -14.00
C VAL A 193 0.60 -4.08 -15.27
N PRO A 194 1.91 -3.82 -15.26
CA PRO A 194 2.81 -3.95 -14.11
C PRO A 194 2.63 -2.81 -13.11
N GLY A 195 2.90 -3.09 -11.84
CA GLY A 195 2.87 -2.08 -10.80
C GLY A 195 3.78 -2.44 -9.64
N MET A 196 4.38 -1.44 -9.02
CA MET A 196 5.13 -1.58 -7.77
C MET A 196 4.41 -0.80 -6.68
N TYR A 197 4.10 -1.48 -5.58
CA TYR A 197 3.39 -0.90 -4.45
C TYR A 197 4.28 -1.05 -3.23
N VAL A 198 4.77 0.06 -2.69
CA VAL A 198 5.58 0.04 -1.46
C VAL A 198 4.66 0.29 -0.29
N LEU A 199 4.37 -0.75 0.48
CA LEU A 199 3.47 -0.69 1.62
C LEU A 199 4.28 -0.38 2.88
N SER A 200 3.80 0.52 3.71
CA SER A 200 4.40 0.90 4.98
C SER A 200 3.34 1.40 5.97
N HIS A 201 3.75 1.81 7.16
CA HIS A 201 2.89 2.49 8.12
C HIS A 201 3.76 3.43 8.96
N SER A 202 3.31 4.68 9.15
CA SER A 202 4.03 5.64 9.98
C SER A 202 3.06 6.51 10.77
N GLY A 203 3.04 6.32 12.10
CA GLY A 203 2.44 7.25 13.06
C GLY A 203 3.46 7.66 14.12
N ASP A 204 3.06 8.45 15.11
CA ASP A 204 3.98 8.91 16.16
C ASP A 204 4.49 7.76 17.04
N PHE A 205 3.59 6.85 17.39
CA PHE A 205 3.84 5.74 18.31
C PHE A 205 4.06 4.40 17.63
N LEU A 206 3.54 4.23 16.42
CA LEU A 206 3.56 2.97 15.68
C LEU A 206 4.25 3.15 14.32
N GLY A 207 4.90 2.08 13.85
CA GLY A 207 5.53 2.08 12.53
C GLY A 207 5.74 0.68 11.99
N ALA A 208 5.72 0.56 10.67
CA ALA A 208 6.11 -0.66 9.96
C ALA A 208 7.30 -0.38 9.05
N LYS A 209 8.12 -1.41 8.82
CA LYS A 209 9.13 -1.35 7.76
C LYS A 209 8.43 -1.38 6.41
N SER A 210 8.95 -0.61 5.45
CA SER A 210 8.47 -0.63 4.08
C SER A 210 8.70 -2.00 3.45
N ILE A 211 7.71 -2.48 2.69
CA ILE A 211 7.78 -3.70 1.91
C ILE A 211 7.32 -3.43 0.47
N GLY A 212 8.11 -3.91 -0.50
CA GLY A 212 7.76 -3.81 -1.91
C GLY A 212 6.88 -4.98 -2.36
N MET A 213 5.78 -4.68 -3.04
CA MET A 213 4.88 -5.63 -3.65
C MET A 213 4.77 -5.36 -5.15
N ALA A 214 5.32 -6.25 -5.96
CA ALA A 214 5.29 -6.14 -7.41
C ALA A 214 4.13 -6.95 -8.01
N ALA A 215 3.27 -6.30 -8.77
CA ALA A 215 2.24 -6.93 -9.57
C ALA A 215 2.74 -7.05 -11.01
N THR A 216 3.09 -8.26 -11.47
CA THR A 216 3.70 -8.48 -12.80
C THR A 216 2.86 -9.31 -13.76
N ALA A 217 1.77 -9.93 -13.28
CA ALA A 217 0.93 -10.81 -14.09
C ALA A 217 -0.56 -10.41 -14.02
N PRO A 218 -1.24 -10.21 -15.17
CA PRO A 218 -2.68 -9.94 -15.19
C PRO A 218 -3.50 -11.05 -14.53
N LEU A 219 -4.56 -10.69 -13.82
CA LEU A 219 -5.47 -11.60 -13.11
C LEU A 219 -4.77 -12.52 -12.10
N SER A 220 -3.58 -12.15 -11.63
CA SER A 220 -2.91 -12.86 -10.54
C SER A 220 -3.41 -12.40 -9.18
N SER A 221 -3.13 -13.22 -8.16
CA SER A 221 -3.37 -12.89 -6.76
C SER A 221 -2.03 -12.83 -6.04
N ILE A 222 -1.74 -11.68 -5.44
CA ILE A 222 -0.54 -11.42 -4.65
C ILE A 222 -0.93 -11.09 -3.23
N SER A 223 -0.02 -11.26 -2.27
CA SER A 223 -0.28 -10.91 -0.88
C SER A 223 0.92 -10.26 -0.21
N ALA A 224 0.63 -9.41 0.77
CA ALA A 224 1.62 -8.68 1.54
C ALA A 224 1.16 -8.49 2.99
N ILE A 225 2.12 -8.41 3.91
CA ILE A 225 1.86 -8.21 5.34
C ILE A 225 2.60 -6.96 5.81
N VAL A 226 1.84 -5.94 6.21
CA VAL A 226 2.36 -4.74 6.87
C VAL A 226 2.36 -5.02 8.38
N ASP A 227 3.54 -5.32 8.92
CA ASP A 227 3.71 -5.62 10.34
C ASP A 227 4.00 -4.33 11.12
N VAL A 228 2.97 -3.77 11.76
CA VAL A 228 3.08 -2.55 12.56
C VAL A 228 3.61 -2.90 13.93
N GLN A 229 4.64 -2.16 14.36
CA GLN A 229 5.39 -2.38 15.58
C GLN A 229 5.46 -1.09 16.43
N PRO A 230 5.60 -1.22 17.76
CA PRO A 230 5.82 -0.09 18.66
C PRO A 230 7.14 0.63 18.32
N LYS A 231 7.09 1.96 18.26
CA LYS A 231 8.30 2.80 18.22
C LYS A 231 8.83 3.01 19.64
N LEU A 232 10.10 3.40 19.73
CA LEU A 232 10.73 3.76 21.01
C LEU A 232 9.97 4.89 21.74
N ALA A 233 9.38 5.81 20.99
CA ALA A 233 8.56 6.89 21.56
C ALA A 233 7.37 6.34 22.38
N LEU A 234 6.72 5.27 21.91
CA LEU A 234 5.62 4.63 22.65
C LEU A 234 6.15 3.96 23.90
N VAL A 235 7.23 3.18 23.78
CA VAL A 235 7.84 2.49 24.93
C VAL A 235 8.22 3.48 26.03
N ASN A 236 8.83 4.61 25.67
CA ASN A 236 9.19 5.66 26.63
C ASN A 236 7.96 6.30 27.28
N ALA A 237 6.93 6.64 26.49
CA ALA A 237 5.71 7.22 27.04
C ALA A 237 4.97 6.27 28.02
N VAL A 238 4.98 4.96 27.72
CA VAL A 238 4.44 3.94 28.63
C VAL A 238 5.32 3.82 29.88
N GLN A 239 6.65 3.80 29.74
CA GLN A 239 7.58 3.74 30.87
C GLN A 239 7.35 4.92 31.83
N ASP A 240 7.33 6.15 31.32
CA ASP A 240 7.12 7.37 32.12
C ASP A 240 5.78 7.33 32.86
N SER A 241 4.73 6.79 32.22
CA SER A 241 3.41 6.63 32.83
C SER A 241 3.40 5.57 33.94
N VAL A 242 4.09 4.45 33.74
CA VAL A 242 4.25 3.40 34.75
C VAL A 242 5.06 3.90 35.94
N ASP A 243 6.14 4.62 35.69
CA ASP A 243 6.99 5.18 36.75
C ASP A 243 6.19 6.20 37.58
N THR A 244 5.46 7.10 36.93
CA THR A 244 4.57 8.07 37.61
C THR A 244 3.49 7.38 38.46
N PHE A 245 2.91 6.29 37.96
CA PHE A 245 1.94 5.50 38.72
C PHE A 245 2.57 4.85 39.97
N LEU A 246 3.77 4.28 39.83
CA LEU A 246 4.49 3.66 40.94
C LEU A 246 4.97 4.69 41.97
N ASP A 247 5.37 5.89 41.54
CA ASP A 247 5.67 7.03 42.41
C ASP A 247 4.44 7.44 43.23
N ALA A 248 3.27 7.52 42.58
CA ALA A 248 2.01 7.82 43.27
C ALA A 248 1.64 6.72 44.29
N CYS A 249 2.00 5.47 44.02
CA CYS A 249 1.88 4.38 44.97
C CYS A 249 2.83 4.50 46.16
N ALA A 250 4.11 4.83 45.91
CA ALA A 250 5.11 5.02 46.95
C ALA A 250 4.85 6.25 47.83
N ALA A 251 4.11 7.24 47.33
CA ALA A 251 3.68 8.39 48.13
C ALA A 251 2.62 8.04 49.21
N GLN A 252 1.99 6.87 49.13
CA GLN A 252 0.95 6.46 50.09
C GLN A 252 1.57 5.93 51.38
N THR A 253 1.06 6.35 52.53
CA THR A 253 1.63 6.01 53.85
C THR A 253 0.88 4.88 54.56
N VAL A 254 0.55 3.81 53.83
CA VAL A 254 -0.17 2.62 54.34
C VAL A 254 0.56 1.35 53.94
N LEU A 255 0.40 0.25 54.70
CA LEU A 255 1.10 -1.02 54.42
C LEU A 255 0.61 -1.72 53.14
N TYR A 256 -0.66 -1.48 52.78
CA TYR A 256 -1.27 -1.98 51.54
C TYR A 256 -1.88 -0.79 50.79
N PRO A 257 -1.08 -0.04 50.01
CA PRO A 257 -1.57 1.07 49.22
C PRO A 257 -2.66 0.59 48.25
N PRO A 258 -3.90 1.12 48.33
CA PRO A 258 -4.97 0.74 47.42
C PRO A 258 -4.58 0.99 45.96
N GLY A 259 -4.81 -0.01 45.11
CA GLY A 259 -4.51 0.06 43.68
C GLY A 259 -3.03 -0.12 43.32
N CYS A 260 -2.17 -0.49 44.28
CA CYS A 260 -0.74 -0.64 44.05
C CYS A 260 -0.28 -2.10 44.02
N PRO A 261 0.80 -2.41 43.29
CA PRO A 261 1.23 -3.79 43.07
C PRO A 261 2.07 -4.38 44.22
N PHE A 262 2.34 -3.61 45.27
CA PHE A 262 3.12 -4.03 46.43
C PHE A 262 2.39 -3.74 47.74
N GLY A 263 2.77 -4.48 48.78
CA GLY A 263 2.30 -4.29 50.15
C GLY A 263 3.03 -5.21 51.11
N LEU A 264 3.03 -4.85 52.39
CA LEU A 264 3.76 -5.57 53.43
C LEU A 264 2.80 -6.10 54.51
N ALA A 265 2.84 -7.40 54.76
CA ALA A 265 2.18 -8.02 55.91
C ALA A 265 3.07 -7.86 57.15
N VAL A 266 2.49 -7.44 58.26
CA VAL A 266 3.17 -7.39 59.55
C VAL A 266 2.31 -8.07 60.62
N ASP A 267 2.95 -8.84 61.49
CA ASP A 267 2.26 -9.50 62.61
C ASP A 267 2.25 -8.62 63.87
N ASN A 268 3.18 -7.66 63.94
CA ASN A 268 3.38 -6.77 65.08
C ASN A 268 2.57 -5.48 64.96
N ARG A 269 2.49 -4.72 66.06
CA ARG A 269 1.79 -3.43 66.04
C ARG A 269 2.67 -2.37 65.41
N ILE A 270 2.18 -1.73 64.35
CA ILE A 270 2.85 -0.57 63.74
C ILE A 270 2.90 0.63 64.70
N THR A 271 4.07 1.25 64.80
CA THR A 271 4.35 2.44 65.63
C THR A 271 4.65 3.70 64.83
N SER A 272 4.94 3.60 63.52
CA SER A 272 5.11 4.74 62.61
C SER A 272 4.36 4.57 61.29
N SER A 273 4.15 5.65 60.55
CA SER A 273 3.63 5.53 59.18
C SER A 273 4.66 4.86 58.26
N PRO A 274 4.27 3.86 57.45
CA PRO A 274 5.15 3.27 56.44
C PRO A 274 5.67 4.34 55.48
N GLN A 275 6.97 4.27 55.16
CA GLN A 275 7.61 5.07 54.13
C GLN A 275 7.96 4.14 52.97
N TRP A 276 7.36 4.38 51.80
CA TRP A 276 7.64 3.61 50.60
C TRP A 276 8.53 4.41 49.64
N SER A 277 9.36 3.68 48.90
CA SER A 277 10.09 4.18 47.73
C SER A 277 10.19 3.08 46.70
N ILE A 278 10.40 3.44 45.43
CA ILE A 278 10.69 2.45 44.39
C ILE A 278 12.20 2.26 44.33
N GLU A 279 12.66 1.07 44.70
CA GLU A 279 14.08 0.71 44.65
C GLU A 279 14.48 0.31 43.23
N GLN A 280 13.63 -0.44 42.54
CA GLN A 280 13.83 -0.81 41.15
C GLN A 280 12.54 -0.68 40.34
N TYR A 281 12.56 0.22 39.35
CA TYR A 281 11.50 0.35 38.37
C TYR A 281 11.48 -0.84 37.41
N PRO A 282 10.29 -1.34 37.03
CA PRO A 282 10.17 -2.36 36.00
C PRO A 282 10.57 -1.79 34.64
N THR A 283 11.36 -2.53 33.87
CA THR A 283 11.64 -2.20 32.47
C THR A 283 10.49 -2.64 31.60
N VAL A 284 9.75 -1.69 31.03
CA VAL A 284 8.60 -1.95 30.16
C VAL A 284 9.06 -2.43 28.79
N SER A 285 8.39 -3.46 28.28
CA SER A 285 8.38 -3.82 26.85
C SER A 285 6.93 -3.85 26.36
N ILE A 286 6.73 -3.68 25.06
CA ILE A 286 5.40 -3.70 24.45
C ILE A 286 5.38 -4.79 23.39
N ILE A 287 4.41 -5.69 23.50
CA ILE A 287 4.17 -6.77 22.55
C ILE A 287 2.74 -6.73 22.03
N ALA A 288 2.52 -7.26 20.84
CA ALA A 288 1.18 -7.47 20.34
C ALA A 288 0.49 -8.62 21.08
N GLY A 289 -0.67 -8.34 21.68
CA GLY A 289 -1.60 -9.35 22.17
C GLY A 289 -2.52 -9.86 21.06
N GLN A 290 -3.64 -10.48 21.42
CA GLN A 290 -4.62 -10.96 20.43
C GLN A 290 -5.49 -9.85 19.82
N SER A 291 -5.71 -8.77 20.56
CA SER A 291 -6.63 -7.69 20.19
C SER A 291 -6.20 -6.30 20.67
N SER A 292 -5.02 -6.20 21.29
CA SER A 292 -4.49 -4.97 21.90
C SER A 292 -3.00 -5.10 22.11
N TRP A 293 -2.34 -3.97 22.31
CA TRP A 293 -0.95 -3.92 22.76
C TRP A 293 -0.89 -4.25 24.25
N VAL A 294 0.13 -5.01 24.65
CA VAL A 294 0.27 -5.50 26.03
C VAL A 294 1.68 -5.23 26.54
N VAL A 295 1.76 -4.77 27.78
CA VAL A 295 2.98 -4.81 28.57
C VAL A 295 3.00 -6.15 29.30
N PRO A 296 3.88 -7.09 28.93
CA PRO A 296 3.97 -8.38 29.61
C PRO A 296 4.43 -8.18 31.06
N SER A 297 4.34 -9.26 31.85
CA SER A 297 4.74 -9.21 33.26
C SER A 297 6.15 -8.66 33.41
N SER A 298 6.24 -7.51 34.07
CA SER A 298 7.49 -6.78 34.30
C SER A 298 7.70 -6.65 35.81
N SER A 299 8.86 -7.06 36.31
CA SER A 299 9.19 -7.09 37.73
C SER A 299 9.90 -5.82 38.19
N GLY A 300 9.57 -5.36 39.40
CA GLY A 300 10.28 -4.29 40.10
C GLY A 300 10.38 -4.61 41.60
N SER A 301 11.02 -3.71 42.37
CA SER A 301 11.01 -3.77 43.84
C SER A 301 10.66 -2.41 44.44
N ALA A 302 9.82 -2.45 45.47
CA ALA A 302 9.56 -1.33 46.33
C ALA A 302 10.30 -1.54 47.64
N HIS A 303 10.72 -0.48 48.29
CA HIS A 303 11.40 -0.52 49.57
C HIS A 303 10.53 0.15 50.62
N VAL A 304 10.36 -0.49 51.77
CA VAL A 304 9.53 0.00 52.88
C VAL A 304 10.31 0.06 54.17
N THR A 305 10.19 1.20 54.84
CA THR A 305 10.65 1.37 56.21
C THR A 305 9.46 1.68 57.12
N VAL A 306 9.28 0.90 58.18
CA VAL A 306 8.21 1.11 59.16
C VAL A 306 8.61 0.66 60.56
N GLY A 307 8.31 1.47 61.57
CA GLY A 307 8.47 1.08 62.98
C GLY A 307 7.39 0.10 63.40
N GLU A 308 7.80 -0.95 64.12
CA GLU A 308 6.88 -1.92 64.72
C GLU A 308 7.23 -2.17 66.19
N ARG A 309 6.23 -2.68 66.92
CA ARG A 309 6.39 -3.12 68.29
C ARG A 309 5.85 -4.53 68.45
N SER A 310 6.73 -5.39 68.95
CA SER A 310 6.44 -6.79 69.26
C SER A 310 5.20 -6.91 70.15
N LEU A 311 4.24 -7.73 69.73
CA LEU A 311 3.06 -8.04 70.54
C LEU A 311 3.36 -9.00 71.70
N PHE A 312 4.52 -9.67 71.68
CA PHE A 312 4.90 -10.67 72.69
C PHE A 312 5.63 -10.06 73.88
N ASP A 313 6.64 -9.21 73.62
CA ASP A 313 7.52 -8.63 74.65
C ASP A 313 7.56 -7.10 74.68
N GLY A 314 6.88 -6.43 73.74
CA GLY A 314 6.80 -4.98 73.68
C GLY A 314 8.08 -4.27 73.19
N SER A 315 9.09 -5.01 72.70
CA SER A 315 10.28 -4.43 72.08
C SER A 315 9.94 -3.65 70.80
N GLU A 316 10.68 -2.56 70.54
CA GLU A 316 10.52 -1.74 69.34
C GLU A 316 11.63 -2.05 68.33
N THR A 317 11.24 -2.26 67.07
CA THR A 317 12.12 -2.54 65.94
C THR A 317 11.68 -1.73 64.73
N THR A 318 12.52 -1.66 63.70
CA THR A 318 12.18 -1.08 62.40
C THR A 318 12.26 -2.18 61.36
N VAL A 319 11.17 -2.38 60.64
CA VAL A 319 11.14 -3.19 59.43
C VAL A 319 11.71 -2.34 58.31
N ASP A 320 12.67 -2.91 57.59
CA ASP A 320 13.41 -2.27 56.52
C ASP A 320 13.62 -3.32 55.41
N GLU A 321 12.69 -3.39 54.46
CA GLU A 321 12.57 -4.53 53.55
C GLU A 321 12.31 -4.10 52.10
N SER A 322 12.89 -4.88 51.18
CA SER A 322 12.58 -4.81 49.75
C SER A 322 11.47 -5.80 49.39
N VAL A 323 10.36 -5.27 48.89
CA VAL A 323 9.15 -6.00 48.49
C VAL A 323 9.12 -6.12 46.96
N PRO A 324 9.33 -7.32 46.40
CA PRO A 324 9.23 -7.53 44.97
C PRO A 324 7.77 -7.44 44.52
N PHE A 325 7.56 -6.87 43.34
CA PHE A 325 6.23 -6.81 42.71
C PHE A 325 6.33 -7.05 41.20
N THR A 326 5.18 -7.33 40.60
CA THR A 326 5.04 -7.46 39.15
C THR A 326 3.87 -6.64 38.65
N VAL A 327 4.04 -5.99 37.51
CA VAL A 327 2.99 -5.23 36.83
C VAL A 327 2.69 -5.82 35.46
N THR A 328 1.43 -5.74 35.03
CA THR A 328 0.96 -6.14 33.69
C THR A 328 -0.11 -5.15 33.25
N PHE A 329 0.00 -4.64 32.02
CA PHE A 329 -0.91 -3.61 31.51
C PHE A 329 -1.41 -3.95 30.12
N THR A 330 -2.65 -3.57 29.85
CA THR A 330 -3.21 -3.52 28.49
C THR A 330 -3.21 -2.08 28.02
N LEU A 331 -2.82 -1.87 26.77
CA LEU A 331 -2.68 -0.57 26.13
C LEU A 331 -3.73 -0.42 25.04
N THR A 332 -4.46 0.69 25.07
CA THR A 332 -5.32 1.12 23.97
C THR A 332 -4.77 2.42 23.43
N ILE A 333 -4.44 2.42 22.13
CA ILE A 333 -4.01 3.63 21.42
C ILE A 333 -5.23 4.13 20.65
N GLN A 334 -5.69 5.33 20.98
CA GLN A 334 -6.75 5.98 20.25
C GLN A 334 -6.26 6.52 18.89
N PRO A 335 -7.17 6.75 17.92
CA PRO A 335 -6.80 7.31 16.61
C PRO A 335 -6.13 8.69 16.67
N ASP A 336 -6.37 9.47 17.73
CA ASP A 336 -5.71 10.77 17.97
C ASP A 336 -4.30 10.63 18.59
N GLY A 337 -3.81 9.40 18.73
CA GLY A 337 -2.51 9.08 19.32
C GLY A 337 -2.52 9.07 20.84
N THR A 338 -3.66 9.32 21.51
CA THR A 338 -3.71 9.19 22.97
C THR A 338 -3.55 7.73 23.38
N VAL A 339 -2.80 7.50 24.46
CA VAL A 339 -2.53 6.15 24.98
C VAL A 339 -3.22 6.03 26.34
N THR A 340 -4.08 5.03 26.46
CA THR A 340 -4.75 4.70 27.72
C THR A 340 -4.26 3.36 28.26
N PHE A 341 -4.14 3.29 29.58
CA PHE A 341 -3.58 2.18 30.32
C PHE A 341 -4.65 1.59 31.23
N ALA A 342 -4.81 0.27 31.17
CA ALA A 342 -5.62 -0.46 32.13
C ALA A 342 -4.78 -1.58 32.74
N GLN A 343 -4.75 -1.65 34.08
CA GLN A 343 -4.16 -2.78 34.77
C GLN A 343 -4.96 -4.05 34.45
N ARG A 344 -4.23 -5.13 34.15
CA ARG A 344 -4.80 -6.43 33.82
C ARG A 344 -4.82 -7.37 35.00
#